data_AF-A0A6L8NAL3-F1
#
_entry.id   AF-A0A6L8NAL3-F1
#
_cell.length_a   1.000
_cell.length_b   1.000
_cell.length_c   1.000
_cell.angle_alpha   90.00
_cell.angle_beta   90.00
_cell.angle_gamma   90.00
#
_symmetry.space_group_name_H-M   'P 1'
#
loop_
_entity.id
_entity.type
_entity.pdbx_description
1 polymer ?
#
loop_
_entity_poly.entity_id
_entity_poly.type
_entity_poly.pdbx_seq_one_letter_code
_entity_poly.pdbx_strand_id
1 'polypeptide(L)'
;MFVHLTSASNTQRIRRSGIRADSHGQDGARGVYCFPVLPSYTLTHQWLRELARFGSRGGLVAVHIRLDDDQPVLAAHYGDRKPRARSTAAEAVRRIRALDDPRGWEVFVPRPVGPHEVHRIRTAPQVAGWRYRPDAHGTRPCTCFGCRIRGEYGSQRLRERLPHPLDGPPPPAETLLARVAAAGDPGDPAELRDALYWFGMRRRGPLARLTRLAAHPDPGVRSGLVRAVARWSTPGVTELLDRLADDPHPSVREEVEDVRTMR
;
A
#
# COMPACT_ATOMS: atom_id res chain seq x y z
N MET A 1 -1.63 -25.31 6.62
CA MET A 1 -1.57 -24.86 5.20
C MET A 1 -2.15 -23.47 5.11
N PHE A 2 -1.45 -22.55 4.45
CA PHE A 2 -1.85 -21.17 4.24
C PHE A 2 -1.82 -20.83 2.75
N VAL A 3 -2.41 -19.70 2.37
CA VAL A 3 -2.34 -19.13 1.04
C VAL A 3 -1.75 -17.72 1.10
N HIS A 4 -0.77 -17.46 0.25
CA HIS A 4 -0.25 -16.12 -0.05
C HIS A 4 -0.67 -15.73 -1.46
N LEU A 5 -1.15 -14.50 -1.65
CA LEU A 5 -1.57 -13.98 -2.95
C LEU A 5 -0.50 -13.05 -3.51
N THR A 6 -0.13 -13.23 -4.77
CA THR A 6 0.92 -12.43 -5.42
C THR A 6 0.72 -12.35 -6.92
N SER A 7 1.47 -11.47 -7.59
CA SER A 7 1.48 -11.34 -9.05
C SER A 7 1.98 -12.61 -9.72
N ALA A 8 1.36 -13.02 -10.83
CA ALA A 8 1.75 -14.19 -11.62
C ALA A 8 3.21 -14.11 -12.10
N SER A 9 3.70 -12.89 -12.37
CA SER A 9 5.10 -12.62 -12.70
C SER A 9 6.11 -13.14 -11.67
N ASN A 10 5.71 -13.30 -10.40
CA ASN A 10 6.59 -13.78 -9.33
C ASN A 10 6.71 -15.32 -9.30
N THR A 11 5.90 -16.05 -10.07
CA THR A 11 5.78 -17.52 -9.99
C THR A 11 7.12 -18.24 -10.18
N GLN A 12 7.88 -17.91 -11.23
CA GLN A 12 9.18 -18.56 -11.47
C GLN A 12 10.19 -18.26 -10.36
N ARG A 13 10.20 -17.04 -9.83
CA ARG A 13 11.07 -16.66 -8.70
C ARG A 13 10.69 -17.45 -7.46
N ILE A 14 9.41 -17.53 -7.13
CA ILE A 14 8.91 -18.23 -5.93
C ILE A 14 9.22 -19.72 -5.99
N ARG A 15 9.12 -20.36 -7.16
CA ARG A 15 9.53 -21.76 -7.32
C ARG A 15 11.01 -22.00 -7.02
N ARG A 16 11.87 -21.04 -7.35
CA ARG A 16 13.33 -21.17 -7.20
C ARG A 16 13.81 -20.81 -5.79
N SER A 17 13.32 -19.71 -5.23
CA SER A 17 13.86 -19.14 -3.99
C SER A 17 12.83 -18.89 -2.90
N GLY A 18 11.59 -19.34 -3.08
CA GLY A 18 10.51 -19.07 -2.13
C GLY A 18 10.01 -17.63 -2.15
N ILE A 19 9.31 -17.23 -1.08
CA ILE A 19 8.69 -15.92 -0.94
C ILE A 19 9.58 -15.05 -0.04
N ARG A 20 10.04 -13.91 -0.56
CA ARG A 20 10.81 -12.95 0.22
C ARG A 20 9.94 -12.24 1.25
N ALA A 21 10.54 -11.86 2.36
CA ALA A 21 9.97 -10.98 3.36
C ALA A 21 9.99 -9.52 2.88
N ASP A 22 9.22 -9.23 1.83
CA ASP A 22 9.17 -7.88 1.25
C ASP A 22 7.97 -7.07 1.79
N SER A 23 7.05 -7.70 2.54
CA SER A 23 5.89 -6.99 3.10
C SER A 23 6.22 -6.37 4.46
N HIS A 24 5.73 -5.16 4.69
CA HIS A 24 5.87 -4.46 5.96
C HIS A 24 4.78 -4.91 6.95
N GLY A 25 5.21 -5.41 8.10
CA GLY A 25 4.41 -5.68 9.29
C GLY A 25 4.31 -4.45 10.19
N GLN A 26 3.68 -4.63 11.35
CA GLN A 26 3.76 -3.63 12.42
C GLN A 26 5.20 -3.54 12.93
N ASP A 27 5.57 -2.37 13.46
CA ASP A 27 6.91 -2.07 14.00
C ASP A 27 8.07 -2.15 12.98
N GLY A 28 7.76 -2.04 11.67
CA GLY A 28 8.76 -2.07 10.61
C GLY A 28 9.29 -3.47 10.28
N ALA A 29 8.76 -4.52 10.91
CA ALA A 29 9.14 -5.90 10.63
C ALA A 29 8.87 -6.25 9.16
N ARG A 30 9.77 -7.03 8.55
CA ARG A 30 9.60 -7.53 7.18
C ARG A 30 9.12 -8.97 7.20
N GLY A 31 8.17 -9.32 6.34
CA GLY A 31 7.56 -10.65 6.35
C GLY A 31 6.64 -10.94 5.17
N VAL A 32 5.82 -11.97 5.35
CA VAL A 32 4.88 -12.47 4.34
C VAL A 32 3.47 -12.52 4.93
N TYR A 33 2.53 -11.85 4.28
CA TYR A 33 1.10 -11.99 4.60
C TYR A 33 0.53 -13.24 3.95
N CYS A 34 -0.20 -14.03 4.72
CA CYS A 34 -0.91 -15.21 4.27
C CYS A 34 -2.24 -15.38 5.04
N PHE A 35 -3.06 -16.33 4.60
CA PHE A 35 -4.32 -16.64 5.24
C PHE A 35 -4.50 -18.16 5.34
N PRO A 36 -5.09 -18.71 6.42
CA PRO A 36 -5.38 -20.13 6.52
C PRO A 36 -6.21 -20.65 5.34
N VAL A 37 -5.88 -21.84 4.83
CA VAL A 37 -6.77 -22.51 3.89
C VAL A 37 -7.98 -23.05 4.66
N LEU A 38 -9.15 -22.50 4.34
CA LEU A 38 -10.46 -22.84 4.91
C LEU A 38 -11.29 -23.69 3.93
N PRO A 39 -12.35 -24.39 4.39
CA PRO A 39 -13.25 -25.12 3.50
C PRO A 39 -13.90 -24.23 2.44
N SER A 40 -14.18 -22.96 2.76
CA SER A 40 -14.71 -21.99 1.80
C SER A 40 -13.60 -21.42 0.92
N TYR A 41 -13.77 -21.59 -0.39
CA TYR A 41 -12.88 -21.01 -1.39
C TYR A 41 -12.84 -19.48 -1.31
N THR A 42 -14.02 -18.86 -1.18
CA THR A 42 -14.17 -17.40 -1.10
C THR A 42 -13.50 -16.82 0.14
N LEU A 43 -13.58 -17.50 1.29
CA LEU A 43 -12.89 -17.05 2.51
C LEU A 43 -11.38 -17.24 2.42
N THR A 44 -10.93 -18.38 1.89
CA THR A 44 -9.49 -18.65 1.66
C THR A 44 -8.86 -17.58 0.77
N HIS A 45 -9.58 -17.14 -0.26
CA HIS A 45 -9.08 -16.19 -1.26
C HIS A 45 -9.74 -14.82 -1.14
N GLN A 46 -10.17 -14.44 0.08
CA GLN A 46 -11.02 -13.27 0.32
C GLN A 46 -10.45 -11.93 -0.16
N TRP A 47 -9.13 -11.85 -0.32
CA TRP A 47 -8.39 -10.66 -0.73
C TRP A 47 -8.20 -10.53 -2.24
N LEU A 48 -8.54 -11.54 -3.06
CA LEU A 48 -8.24 -11.54 -4.50
C LEU A 48 -8.86 -10.35 -5.23
N ARG A 49 -10.16 -10.15 -5.07
CA ARG A 49 -10.88 -9.06 -5.75
C ARG A 49 -10.42 -7.68 -5.29
N GLU A 50 -10.01 -7.54 -4.02
CA GLU A 50 -9.45 -6.29 -3.51
C GLU A 50 -8.07 -6.01 -4.10
N LEU A 51 -7.16 -6.99 -4.02
CA LEU A 51 -5.79 -6.86 -4.53
C LEU A 51 -5.75 -6.66 -6.05
N ALA A 52 -6.67 -7.28 -6.80
CA ALA A 52 -6.77 -7.12 -8.24
C ALA A 52 -7.01 -5.65 -8.69
N ARG A 53 -7.58 -4.81 -7.81
CA ARG A 53 -7.84 -3.38 -8.12
C ARG A 53 -6.58 -2.57 -8.35
N PHE A 54 -5.47 -2.96 -7.73
CA PHE A 54 -4.20 -2.24 -7.83
C PHE A 54 -3.40 -2.61 -9.07
N GLY A 55 -3.89 -3.58 -9.86
CA GLY A 55 -3.19 -4.12 -11.00
C GLY A 55 -2.14 -5.16 -10.60
N SER A 56 -1.94 -6.16 -11.45
CA SER A 56 -0.88 -7.17 -11.30
C SER A 56 -0.35 -7.56 -12.67
N ARG A 57 0.93 -7.90 -12.76
CA ARG A 57 1.56 -8.32 -14.02
C ARG A 57 1.16 -9.78 -14.31
N GLY A 58 0.19 -9.96 -15.20
CA GLY A 58 -0.32 -11.29 -15.59
C GLY A 58 -1.38 -11.86 -14.65
N GLY A 59 -1.98 -11.04 -13.79
CA GLY A 59 -2.99 -11.46 -12.82
C GLY A 59 -2.41 -11.96 -11.49
N LEU A 60 -3.30 -12.35 -10.57
CA LEU A 60 -2.92 -12.89 -9.26
C LEU A 60 -2.89 -14.42 -9.25
N VAL A 61 -1.94 -14.96 -8.49
CA VAL A 61 -1.79 -16.39 -8.20
C VAL A 61 -1.87 -16.64 -6.69
N ALA A 62 -2.40 -17.80 -6.33
CA ALA A 62 -2.45 -18.33 -4.98
C ALA A 62 -1.27 -19.28 -4.76
N VAL A 63 -0.34 -18.88 -3.88
CA VAL A 63 0.78 -19.70 -3.43
C VAL A 63 0.40 -20.37 -2.13
N HIS A 64 0.17 -21.68 -2.18
CA HIS A 64 -0.10 -22.47 -0.98
C HIS A 64 1.20 -22.80 -0.28
N ILE A 65 1.29 -22.49 1.02
CA ILE A 65 2.48 -22.69 1.84
C ILE A 65 2.17 -23.58 3.04
N ARG A 66 3.12 -24.45 3.37
CA ARG A 66 3.09 -25.33 4.53
C ARG A 66 4.09 -24.81 5.55
N LEU A 67 3.57 -24.18 6.59
CA LEU A 67 4.32 -23.79 7.77
C LEU A 67 4.21 -24.89 8.82
N ASP A 68 5.25 -25.05 9.62
CA ASP A 68 5.22 -25.91 10.81
C ASP A 68 4.26 -25.35 11.86
N ASP A 69 3.68 -26.23 12.68
CA ASP A 69 2.59 -25.88 13.60
C ASP A 69 3.01 -24.91 14.71
N ASP A 70 4.29 -24.95 15.09
CA ASP A 70 4.94 -24.10 16.08
C ASP A 70 5.50 -22.80 15.51
N GLN A 71 5.50 -22.64 14.17
CA GLN A 71 6.01 -21.45 13.50
C GLN A 71 5.43 -20.17 14.12
N PRO A 72 6.27 -19.26 14.65
CA PRO A 72 5.80 -17.98 15.17
C PRO A 72 5.15 -17.15 14.07
N VAL A 73 3.94 -16.65 14.34
CA VAL A 73 3.17 -15.78 13.46
C VAL A 73 2.45 -14.68 14.24
N LEU A 74 2.01 -13.66 13.52
CA LEU A 74 1.15 -12.60 14.03
C LEU A 74 -0.22 -12.70 13.36
N ALA A 75 -1.30 -12.84 14.11
CA ALA A 75 -2.66 -12.89 13.56
C ALA A 75 -3.48 -11.71 14.07
N ALA A 76 -4.14 -10.98 13.17
CA ALA A 76 -5.08 -9.92 13.52
C ALA A 76 -6.03 -9.61 12.37
N HIS A 77 -7.05 -8.80 12.64
CA HIS A 77 -7.87 -8.20 11.60
C HIS A 77 -7.15 -7.01 10.97
N TYR A 78 -7.26 -6.81 9.65
CA TYR A 78 -6.55 -5.76 8.91
C TYR A 78 -6.87 -4.33 9.39
N GLY A 79 -8.05 -4.14 9.98
CA GLY A 79 -8.49 -2.87 10.55
C GLY A 79 -7.97 -2.61 11.97
N ASP A 80 -7.34 -3.60 12.61
CA ASP A 80 -6.88 -3.46 13.99
C ASP A 80 -5.63 -2.60 14.06
N ARG A 81 -5.73 -1.51 14.82
CA ARG A 81 -4.61 -0.62 15.12
C ARG A 81 -3.77 -1.09 16.31
N LYS A 82 -4.21 -2.14 17.00
CA LYS A 82 -3.49 -2.71 18.14
C LYS A 82 -2.33 -3.59 17.66
N PRO A 83 -1.28 -3.76 18.48
CA PRO A 83 -0.23 -4.74 18.21
C PRO A 83 -0.82 -6.12 17.92
N ARG A 84 -0.40 -6.75 16.83
CA ARG A 84 -0.88 -8.08 16.45
C ARG A 84 -0.48 -9.10 17.51
N ALA A 85 -1.41 -9.99 17.85
CA ALA A 85 -1.15 -11.03 18.83
C ALA A 85 -0.13 -12.04 18.27
N ARG A 86 0.98 -12.24 19.01
CA ARG A 86 1.91 -13.34 18.77
C ARG A 86 1.20 -14.67 19.06
N SER A 87 1.35 -15.63 18.15
CA SER A 87 0.80 -16.99 18.27
C SER A 87 1.62 -17.95 17.40
N THR A 88 1.29 -19.23 17.43
CA THR A 88 1.84 -20.20 16.48
C THR A 88 0.94 -20.32 15.24
N ALA A 89 1.49 -20.84 14.13
CA ALA A 89 0.72 -21.09 12.92
C ALA A 89 -0.51 -21.98 13.17
N ALA A 90 -0.37 -23.07 13.94
CA ALA A 90 -1.49 -23.93 14.29
C ALA A 90 -2.55 -23.20 15.12
N GLU A 91 -2.12 -22.36 16.07
CA GLU A 91 -3.03 -21.56 16.88
C GLU A 91 -3.78 -20.51 16.05
N ALA A 92 -3.10 -19.81 15.15
CA ALA A 92 -3.73 -18.86 14.24
C ALA A 92 -4.81 -19.53 13.37
N VAL A 93 -4.54 -20.73 12.85
CA VAL A 93 -5.53 -21.52 12.09
C VAL A 93 -6.73 -21.88 12.96
N ARG A 94 -6.51 -22.37 14.20
CA ARG A 94 -7.59 -22.72 15.13
C ARG A 94 -8.46 -21.50 15.45
N ARG A 95 -7.84 -20.38 15.83
CA ARG A 95 -8.54 -19.14 16.18
C ARG A 95 -9.37 -18.63 15.02
N ILE A 96 -8.78 -18.48 13.83
CA ILE A 96 -9.49 -17.95 12.66
C ILE A 96 -10.64 -18.87 12.22
N ARG A 97 -10.47 -20.20 12.30
CA ARG A 97 -11.53 -21.16 11.97
C ARG A 97 -12.72 -21.10 12.93
N ALA A 98 -12.48 -20.71 14.18
CA ALA A 98 -13.52 -20.63 15.21
C ALA A 98 -14.29 -19.30 15.19
N LEU A 99 -13.90 -18.34 14.35
CA LEU A 99 -14.60 -17.07 14.22
C LEU A 99 -15.93 -17.26 13.48
N ASP A 100 -16.98 -16.59 13.98
CA ASP A 100 -18.26 -16.48 13.26
C ASP A 100 -18.07 -15.78 11.90
N ASP A 101 -17.21 -14.75 11.86
CA ASP A 101 -16.80 -14.07 10.63
C ASP A 101 -15.27 -13.94 10.53
N PRO A 102 -14.60 -14.77 9.71
CA PRO A 102 -13.16 -14.70 9.49
C PRO A 102 -12.76 -13.69 8.41
N ARG A 103 -13.70 -12.92 7.85
CA ARG A 103 -13.37 -11.92 6.82
C ARG A 103 -12.50 -10.81 7.41
N GLY A 104 -11.52 -10.34 6.64
CA GLY A 104 -10.56 -9.31 7.04
C GLY A 104 -9.43 -9.80 7.96
N TRP A 105 -9.47 -11.03 8.45
CA TRP A 105 -8.35 -11.59 9.19
C TRP A 105 -7.16 -11.90 8.27
N GLU A 106 -5.96 -11.73 8.81
CA GLU A 106 -4.71 -12.02 8.13
C GLU A 106 -3.67 -12.57 9.11
N VAL A 107 -2.75 -13.37 8.57
CA VAL A 107 -1.62 -13.94 9.31
C VAL A 107 -0.35 -13.40 8.68
N PHE A 108 0.54 -12.85 9.50
CA PHE A 108 1.84 -12.34 9.09
C PHE A 108 2.94 -13.24 9.63
N VAL A 109 3.78 -13.73 8.72
CA VAL A 109 4.96 -14.55 9.02
C VAL A 109 6.17 -13.62 8.99
N PRO A 110 6.85 -13.34 10.13
CA PRO A 110 7.92 -12.35 10.22
C PRO A 110 9.27 -12.89 9.71
N ARG A 111 9.26 -13.62 8.59
CA ARG A 111 10.44 -14.18 7.92
C ARG A 111 10.11 -14.50 6.45
N PRO A 112 11.12 -14.68 5.57
CA PRO A 112 10.88 -15.27 4.27
C PRO A 112 10.34 -16.70 4.39
N VAL A 113 9.59 -17.13 3.38
CA VAL A 113 9.12 -18.52 3.22
C VAL A 113 10.03 -19.23 2.22
N GLY A 114 10.64 -20.33 2.64
CA GLY A 114 11.57 -21.11 1.82
C GLY A 114 10.88 -21.85 0.68
N PRO A 115 11.65 -22.26 -0.36
CA PRO A 115 11.09 -22.96 -1.51
C PRO A 115 10.47 -24.32 -1.13
N HIS A 116 10.99 -25.01 -0.12
CA HIS A 116 10.46 -26.29 0.37
C HIS A 116 9.12 -26.17 1.11
N GLU A 117 8.80 -24.97 1.62
CA GLU A 117 7.52 -24.66 2.27
C GLU A 117 6.43 -24.36 1.23
N VAL A 118 6.81 -24.08 -0.03
CA VAL A 118 5.86 -23.86 -1.12
C VAL A 118 5.29 -25.21 -1.57
N HIS A 119 4.03 -25.45 -1.21
CA HIS A 119 3.35 -26.69 -1.56
C HIS A 119 2.87 -26.69 -3.01
N ARG A 120 2.26 -25.60 -3.48
CA ARG A 120 1.79 -25.45 -4.87
C ARG A 120 1.48 -24.00 -5.21
N ILE A 121 1.51 -23.67 -6.50
CA ILE A 121 1.10 -22.36 -7.03
C ILE A 121 -0.05 -22.58 -8.01
N ARG A 122 -1.16 -21.86 -7.83
CA ARG A 122 -2.36 -21.96 -8.67
C ARG A 122 -2.79 -20.59 -9.18
N THR A 123 -3.33 -20.55 -10.38
CA THR A 123 -4.15 -19.41 -10.80
C THR A 123 -5.42 -19.37 -9.94
N ALA A 124 -5.92 -18.18 -9.67
CA ALA A 124 -7.13 -18.00 -8.88
C ALA A 124 -8.07 -17.01 -9.57
N PRO A 125 -9.38 -17.31 -9.69
CA PRO A 125 -10.33 -16.38 -10.28
C PRO A 125 -10.40 -15.09 -9.47
N GLN A 126 -10.07 -13.96 -10.10
CA GLN A 126 -10.02 -12.63 -9.46
C GLN A 126 -11.41 -12.04 -9.16
N VAL A 127 -12.46 -12.83 -9.37
CA VAL A 127 -13.83 -12.53 -8.97
C VAL A 127 -14.13 -12.92 -7.52
N ALA A 128 -13.29 -13.78 -6.92
CA ALA A 128 -13.48 -14.24 -5.55
C ALA A 128 -13.07 -13.19 -4.51
N GLY A 129 -13.77 -13.19 -3.38
CA GLY A 129 -13.52 -12.28 -2.27
C GLY A 129 -14.31 -10.97 -2.35
N TRP A 130 -14.01 -10.07 -1.43
CA TRP A 130 -14.69 -8.79 -1.29
C TRP A 130 -13.92 -7.66 -1.99
N ARG A 131 -14.58 -6.52 -2.18
CA ARG A 131 -14.00 -5.29 -2.75
C ARG A 131 -14.13 -4.18 -1.72
N TYR A 132 -13.09 -3.37 -1.54
CA TYR A 132 -12.94 -2.29 -0.54
C TYR A 132 -12.79 -2.77 0.91
N ARG A 133 -13.79 -3.50 1.41
CA ARG A 133 -13.83 -4.11 2.75
C ARG A 133 -14.94 -5.16 2.81
N PRO A 134 -14.94 -6.06 3.81
CA PRO A 134 -16.13 -6.85 4.13
C PRO A 134 -17.36 -5.94 4.26
N ASP A 135 -18.50 -6.38 3.71
CA ASP A 135 -19.79 -5.68 3.74
C ASP A 135 -19.79 -4.26 3.16
N ALA A 136 -18.87 -3.95 2.23
CA ALA A 136 -18.87 -2.66 1.54
C ALA A 136 -20.13 -2.42 0.68
N HIS A 137 -20.78 -3.48 0.21
CA HIS A 137 -21.96 -3.37 -0.64
C HIS A 137 -23.12 -2.69 0.11
N GLY A 138 -23.79 -1.74 -0.55
CA GLY A 138 -24.88 -0.96 0.06
C GLY A 138 -24.43 0.13 1.04
N THR A 139 -23.14 0.20 1.38
CA THR A 139 -22.60 1.27 2.24
C THR A 139 -22.16 2.48 1.43
N ARG A 140 -22.24 3.68 2.04
CA ARG A 140 -21.75 4.91 1.41
C ARG A 140 -20.24 4.79 1.14
N PRO A 141 -19.76 5.00 -0.10
CA PRO A 141 -18.35 4.83 -0.42
C PRO A 141 -17.51 5.92 0.24
N CYS A 142 -16.32 5.54 0.72
CA CYS A 142 -15.32 6.47 1.19
C CYS A 142 -14.66 7.18 -0.01
N THR A 143 -14.61 8.51 0.02
CA THR A 143 -14.06 9.35 -1.05
C THR A 143 -12.64 9.84 -0.77
N CYS A 144 -12.01 9.38 0.31
CA CYS A 144 -10.62 9.73 0.65
C CYS A 144 -9.65 9.31 -0.45
N PHE A 145 -8.46 9.91 -0.46
CA PHE A 145 -7.44 9.68 -1.48
C PHE A 145 -6.96 8.22 -1.53
N GLY A 146 -7.02 7.51 -0.40
CA GLY A 146 -6.63 6.11 -0.26
C GLY A 146 -7.71 5.11 -0.72
N CYS A 147 -8.98 5.35 -0.41
CA CYS A 147 -10.06 4.41 -0.72
C CYS A 147 -10.59 4.55 -2.15
N ARG A 148 -10.53 5.75 -2.71
CA ARG A 148 -11.11 6.04 -4.03
C ARG A 148 -10.34 5.36 -5.16
N ILE A 149 -11.07 4.91 -6.17
CA ILE A 149 -10.46 4.47 -7.43
C ILE A 149 -10.31 5.69 -8.33
N ARG A 150 -9.09 5.92 -8.81
CA ARG A 150 -8.76 7.09 -9.62
C ARG A 150 -9.22 6.84 -11.06
N GLY A 151 -9.88 7.82 -11.66
CA GLY A 151 -10.29 7.76 -13.06
C GLY A 151 -11.49 6.86 -13.34
N GLU A 152 -12.16 6.32 -12.31
CA GLU A 152 -13.45 5.65 -12.52
C GLU A 152 -14.51 6.64 -12.98
N TYR A 153 -15.41 6.18 -13.83
CA TYR A 153 -16.56 6.94 -14.29
C TYR A 153 -17.36 7.47 -13.09
N GLY A 154 -17.73 8.75 -13.11
CA GLY A 154 -18.48 9.40 -12.03
C GLY A 154 -17.68 9.72 -10.76
N SER A 155 -16.39 9.38 -10.68
CA SER A 155 -15.56 9.62 -9.49
C SER A 155 -15.40 11.11 -9.13
N GLN A 156 -15.41 12.01 -10.12
CA GLN A 156 -15.42 13.45 -9.87
C GLN A 156 -16.71 13.89 -9.18
N ARG A 157 -17.86 13.58 -9.79
CA ARG A 157 -19.19 13.90 -9.25
C ARG A 157 -19.40 13.32 -7.85
N LEU A 158 -18.86 12.13 -7.58
CA LEU A 158 -18.92 11.50 -6.26
C LEU A 158 -18.14 12.32 -5.20
N ARG A 159 -16.96 12.84 -5.53
CA ARG A 159 -16.14 13.65 -4.62
C ARG A 159 -16.75 15.03 -4.35
N GLU A 160 -17.36 15.63 -5.36
CA GLU A 160 -18.06 16.91 -5.23
C GLU A 160 -19.29 16.75 -4.32
N ARG A 161 -20.06 15.67 -4.50
CA ARG A 161 -21.25 15.40 -3.67
C ARG A 161 -20.91 14.94 -2.25
N LEU A 162 -19.82 14.19 -2.07
CA LEU A 162 -19.42 13.60 -0.80
C LEU A 162 -17.95 13.91 -0.51
N PRO A 163 -17.60 15.17 -0.18
CA PRO A 163 -16.22 15.51 0.19
C PRO A 163 -15.81 14.75 1.45
N HIS A 164 -14.59 14.19 1.43
CA HIS A 164 -14.04 13.52 2.60
C HIS A 164 -13.50 14.57 3.59
N PRO A 165 -13.77 14.49 4.90
CA PRO A 165 -13.32 15.51 5.87
C PRO A 165 -11.81 15.74 5.90
N LEU A 166 -11.01 14.69 5.66
CA LEU A 166 -9.54 14.78 5.66
C LEU A 166 -8.95 15.16 4.29
N ASP A 167 -9.64 14.85 3.18
CA ASP A 167 -9.02 14.80 1.84
C ASP A 167 -9.87 15.50 0.76
N GLY A 168 -10.88 16.28 1.14
CA GLY A 168 -11.89 16.81 0.23
C GLY A 168 -12.02 18.33 0.27
N PRO A 169 -12.38 18.95 -0.88
CA PRO A 169 -11.61 18.92 -2.13
C PRO A 169 -10.23 19.56 -1.94
N PRO A 170 -9.18 19.12 -2.66
CA PRO A 170 -7.86 19.71 -2.53
C PRO A 170 -7.90 21.20 -2.89
N PRO A 171 -7.22 22.09 -2.13
CA PRO A 171 -7.16 23.51 -2.46
C PRO A 171 -6.65 23.74 -3.89
N PRO A 172 -7.09 24.80 -4.60
CA PRO A 172 -6.59 25.14 -5.93
C PRO A 172 -5.06 25.21 -5.98
N ALA A 173 -4.46 24.90 -7.14
CA ALA A 173 -3.00 24.85 -7.26
C ALA A 173 -2.37 26.22 -6.94
N GLU A 174 -3.00 27.29 -7.41
CA GLU A 174 -2.58 28.67 -7.13
C GLU A 174 -2.64 29.00 -5.65
N THR A 175 -3.66 28.51 -4.92
CA THR A 175 -3.75 28.69 -3.46
C THR A 175 -2.59 27.98 -2.75
N LEU A 176 -2.25 26.76 -3.17
CA LEU A 176 -1.11 26.03 -2.61
C LEU A 176 0.22 26.71 -2.94
N LEU A 177 0.39 27.21 -4.17
CA LEU A 177 1.57 27.98 -4.56
C LEU A 177 1.71 29.28 -3.77
N ALA A 178 0.60 29.97 -3.52
CA ALA A 178 0.57 31.17 -2.68
C ALA A 178 1.00 30.84 -1.23
N ARG A 179 0.55 29.71 -0.66
CA ARG A 179 1.02 29.24 0.65
C ARG A 179 2.52 28.94 0.66
N VAL A 180 3.01 28.24 -0.36
CA VAL A 180 4.44 27.93 -0.53
C VAL A 180 5.28 29.21 -0.65
N ALA A 181 4.76 30.25 -1.31
CA ALA A 181 5.43 31.55 -1.38
C ALA A 181 5.38 32.31 -0.05
N ALA A 182 4.22 32.30 0.63
CA ALA A 182 4.02 32.96 1.91
C ALA A 182 4.84 32.34 3.05
N ALA A 183 5.17 31.05 2.96
CA ALA A 183 6.03 30.36 3.92
C ALA A 183 7.45 30.97 4.00
N GLY A 184 7.91 31.66 2.95
CA GLY A 184 9.22 32.34 2.89
C GLY A 184 10.33 31.53 2.22
N ASP A 185 11.57 31.95 2.46
CA ASP A 185 12.79 31.30 1.96
C ASP A 185 13.79 31.11 3.12
N PRO A 186 14.14 29.88 3.52
CA PRO A 186 13.80 28.59 2.88
C PRO A 186 12.32 28.17 3.05
N GLY A 187 11.63 28.76 4.02
CA GLY A 187 10.21 28.57 4.31
C GLY A 187 9.94 27.71 5.55
N ASP A 188 8.78 27.87 6.18
CA ASP A 188 8.37 27.01 7.30
C ASP A 188 8.18 25.54 6.86
N PRO A 189 8.96 24.57 7.40
CA PRO A 189 8.81 23.16 7.05
C PRO A 189 7.42 22.58 7.27
N ALA A 190 6.66 23.05 8.26
CA ALA A 190 5.32 22.54 8.53
C ALA A 190 4.34 22.92 7.40
N GLU A 191 4.30 24.20 7.06
CA GLU A 191 3.47 24.75 5.98
C GLU A 191 3.84 24.16 4.61
N LEU A 192 5.14 24.03 4.33
CA LEU A 192 5.61 23.44 3.08
C LEU A 192 5.19 21.97 2.96
N ARG A 193 5.28 21.19 4.04
CA ARG A 193 4.85 19.78 4.04
C ARG A 193 3.33 19.64 3.88
N ASP A 194 2.52 20.51 4.49
CA ASP A 194 1.07 20.52 4.27
C ASP A 194 0.73 20.81 2.80
N ALA A 195 1.34 21.85 2.22
CA ALA A 195 1.12 22.17 0.81
C ALA A 195 1.54 21.02 -0.12
N LEU A 196 2.69 20.39 0.13
CA LEU A 196 3.19 19.25 -0.62
C LEU A 196 2.29 18.01 -0.50
N TYR A 197 1.71 17.77 0.68
CA TYR A 197 0.71 16.73 0.89
C TYR A 197 -0.49 16.90 -0.07
N TRP A 198 -1.03 18.12 -0.19
CA TRP A 198 -2.12 18.41 -1.11
C TRP A 198 -1.72 18.29 -2.59
N PHE A 199 -0.49 18.67 -2.94
CA PHE A 199 0.06 18.47 -4.27
C PHE A 199 0.19 16.97 -4.64
N GLY A 200 0.49 16.10 -3.66
CA GLY A 200 0.53 14.65 -3.81
C GLY A 200 -0.80 14.01 -4.21
N MET A 201 -1.92 14.69 -4.00
CA MET A 201 -3.24 14.19 -4.41
C MET A 201 -3.55 14.39 -5.90
N ARG A 202 -2.67 15.08 -6.64
CA ARG A 202 -2.87 15.47 -8.04
C ARG A 202 -2.13 14.52 -8.99
N ARG A 203 -2.62 14.42 -10.23
CA ARG A 203 -1.95 13.67 -11.31
C ARG A 203 -0.87 14.51 -12.01
N ARG A 204 -0.98 15.83 -11.96
CA ARG A 204 -0.02 16.79 -12.53
C ARG A 204 0.08 17.98 -11.58
N GLY A 205 1.24 18.63 -11.58
CA GLY A 205 1.45 19.84 -10.83
C GLY A 205 2.61 20.70 -11.36
N PRO A 206 2.81 21.88 -10.75
CA PRO A 206 3.71 22.93 -11.22
C PRO A 206 5.16 22.63 -10.84
N LEU A 207 5.74 21.56 -11.42
CA LEU A 207 7.06 21.05 -11.05
C LEU A 207 8.13 22.14 -11.00
N ALA A 208 8.23 22.97 -12.04
CA ALA A 208 9.21 24.05 -12.13
C ALA A 208 9.18 25.02 -10.93
N ARG A 209 8.00 25.23 -10.31
CA ARG A 209 7.83 26.13 -9.16
C ARG A 209 8.18 25.47 -7.83
N LEU A 210 8.13 24.14 -7.77
CA LEU A 210 8.41 23.35 -6.56
C LEU A 210 9.82 22.78 -6.53
N THR A 211 10.51 22.66 -7.67
CA THR A 211 11.86 22.10 -7.77
C THR A 211 12.87 22.76 -6.83
N ARG A 212 12.71 24.05 -6.51
CA ARG A 212 13.58 24.75 -5.54
C ARG A 212 13.60 24.07 -4.15
N LEU A 213 12.50 23.43 -3.76
CA LEU A 213 12.37 22.74 -2.47
C LEU A 213 13.26 21.50 -2.37
N ALA A 214 13.82 21.01 -3.49
CA ALA A 214 14.82 19.93 -3.48
C ALA A 214 16.13 20.32 -2.77
N ALA A 215 16.40 21.62 -2.59
CA ALA A 215 17.56 22.12 -1.85
C ALA A 215 17.20 22.62 -0.44
N HIS A 216 15.95 22.40 0.01
CA HIS A 216 15.49 22.88 1.32
C HIS A 216 16.30 22.23 2.46
N PRO A 217 16.72 22.98 3.51
CA PRO A 217 17.56 22.44 4.59
C PRO A 217 16.89 21.29 5.35
N ASP A 218 15.58 21.40 5.58
CA ASP A 218 14.79 20.34 6.23
C ASP A 218 14.60 19.11 5.30
N PRO A 219 15.09 17.92 5.69
CA PRO A 219 14.94 16.69 4.89
C PRO A 219 13.48 16.23 4.79
N GLY A 220 12.62 16.56 5.75
CA GLY A 220 11.20 16.26 5.70
C GLY A 220 10.47 17.01 4.59
N VAL A 221 10.88 18.24 4.26
CA VAL A 221 10.38 18.97 3.08
C VAL A 221 10.83 18.29 1.79
N ARG A 222 12.09 17.84 1.71
CA ARG A 222 12.62 17.12 0.54
C ARG A 222 11.92 15.77 0.34
N SER A 223 11.75 14.97 1.39
CA SER A 223 10.93 13.74 1.36
C SER A 223 9.46 14.04 1.01
N GLY A 224 8.90 15.14 1.52
CA GLY A 224 7.56 15.61 1.16
C GLY A 224 7.43 15.90 -0.34
N LEU A 225 8.46 16.47 -0.96
CA LEU A 225 8.51 16.74 -2.40
C LEU A 225 8.52 15.43 -3.20
N VAL A 226 9.33 14.45 -2.78
CA VAL A 226 9.36 13.10 -3.39
C VAL A 226 7.97 12.47 -3.37
N ARG A 227 7.30 12.46 -2.20
CA ARG A 227 5.93 11.95 -2.05
C ARG A 227 4.93 12.69 -2.92
N ALA A 228 5.05 14.02 -3.00
CA ALA A 228 4.13 14.84 -3.79
C ALA A 228 4.19 14.50 -5.28
N VAL A 229 5.40 14.28 -5.83
CA VAL A 229 5.57 14.01 -7.26
C VAL A 229 5.48 12.53 -7.63
N ALA A 230 5.39 11.62 -6.65
CA ALA A 230 5.45 10.18 -6.86
C ALA A 230 4.55 9.67 -8.00
N ARG A 231 3.30 10.16 -8.03
CA ARG A 231 2.26 9.76 -8.99
C ARG A 231 2.03 10.76 -10.11
N TRP A 232 2.89 11.77 -10.23
CA TRP A 232 2.74 12.80 -11.25
C TRP A 232 3.12 12.27 -12.64
N SER A 233 2.36 12.68 -13.64
CA SER A 233 2.69 12.52 -15.05
C SER A 233 3.29 13.80 -15.65
N THR A 234 3.79 14.72 -14.81
CA THR A 234 4.43 15.96 -15.27
C THR A 234 5.82 15.64 -15.82
N PRO A 235 6.20 16.11 -17.03
CA PRO A 235 7.57 15.98 -17.53
C PRO A 235 8.60 16.59 -16.56
N GLY A 236 9.79 16.01 -16.44
CA GLY A 236 10.84 16.48 -15.52
C GLY A 236 10.84 15.79 -14.14
N VAL A 237 9.80 14.99 -13.82
CA VAL A 237 9.70 14.33 -12.49
C VAL A 237 10.78 13.27 -12.32
N THR A 238 11.13 12.54 -13.37
CA THR A 238 12.17 11.50 -13.29
C THR A 238 13.52 12.14 -12.97
N GLU A 239 13.86 13.24 -13.64
CA GLU A 239 15.10 13.99 -13.46
C GLU A 239 15.19 14.60 -12.04
N LEU A 240 14.06 15.03 -11.47
CA LEU A 240 14.00 15.46 -10.06
C LEU A 240 14.25 14.30 -9.10
N LEU A 241 13.63 13.14 -9.34
CA LEU A 241 13.81 11.96 -8.50
C LEU A 241 15.24 11.42 -8.58
N ASP A 242 15.86 11.44 -9.76
CA ASP A 242 17.25 11.05 -9.95
C ASP A 242 18.20 11.93 -9.13
N ARG A 243 17.97 13.24 -9.11
CA ARG A 243 18.74 14.16 -8.25
C ARG A 243 18.57 13.87 -6.76
N LEU A 244 17.35 13.56 -6.33
CA LEU A 244 17.05 13.28 -4.91
C LEU A 244 17.45 11.85 -4.49
N ALA A 245 17.78 10.97 -5.43
CA ALA A 245 18.31 9.64 -5.12
C ALA A 245 19.68 9.72 -4.43
N ASP A 246 20.44 10.77 -4.72
CA ASP A 246 21.76 11.05 -4.12
C ASP A 246 21.66 12.03 -2.92
N ASP A 247 20.47 12.24 -2.35
CA ASP A 247 20.27 13.16 -1.23
C ASP A 247 21.15 12.78 -0.02
N PRO A 248 21.77 13.74 0.70
CA PRO A 248 22.60 13.43 1.87
C PRO A 248 21.82 12.69 2.98
N HIS A 249 20.51 12.92 3.11
CA HIS A 249 19.71 12.33 4.17
C HIS A 249 19.13 10.96 3.75
N PRO A 250 19.36 9.88 4.52
CA PRO A 250 18.95 8.52 4.15
C PRO A 250 17.44 8.39 3.92
N SER A 251 16.61 9.01 4.75
CA SER A 251 15.15 8.95 4.61
C SER A 251 14.62 9.58 3.31
N VAL A 252 15.37 10.50 2.68
CA VAL A 252 14.98 11.05 1.38
C VAL A 252 15.29 10.03 0.29
N ARG A 253 16.47 9.40 0.34
CA ARG A 253 16.87 8.33 -0.59
C ARG A 253 15.94 7.12 -0.52
N GLU A 254 15.59 6.68 0.69
CA GLU A 254 14.62 5.59 0.92
C GLU A 254 13.27 5.90 0.28
N GLU A 255 12.76 7.13 0.43
CA GLU A 255 11.50 7.55 -0.18
C GLU A 255 11.56 7.54 -1.71
N VAL A 256 12.70 7.93 -2.31
CA VAL A 256 12.88 7.87 -3.77
C VAL A 256 12.83 6.43 -4.27
N GLU A 257 13.50 5.50 -3.56
CA GLU A 257 13.47 4.08 -3.89
C GLU A 257 12.05 3.50 -3.74
N ASP A 258 11.33 3.85 -2.68
CA ASP A 258 9.92 3.47 -2.51
C ASP A 258 9.07 3.95 -3.68
N VAL A 259 9.21 5.21 -4.10
CA VAL A 259 8.47 5.75 -5.26
C VAL A 259 8.82 5.03 -6.55
N ARG A 260 10.08 4.67 -6.77
CA ARG A 260 10.53 3.93 -7.96
C ARG A 260 9.97 2.52 -7.99
N THR A 261 9.87 1.83 -6.86
CA THR A 261 9.28 0.48 -6.79
C THR A 261 7.76 0.47 -7.01
N MET A 262 7.08 1.61 -6.81
CA MET A 262 5.65 1.77 -7.07
C MET A 262 5.28 2.01 -8.55
N ARG A 263 6.26 2.31 -9.42
CA ARG A 263 6.05 2.55 -10.86
C ARG A 263 6.21 1.27 -11.70
#